data_AF-A0A6I6JKA6-F1
#
_entry.id   AF-A0A6I6JKA6-F1
#
_cell.length_a   1.000
_cell.length_b   1.000
_cell.length_c   1.000
_cell.angle_alpha   90.00
_cell.angle_beta   90.00
_cell.angle_gamma   90.00
#
_symmetry.space_group_name_H-M   'P 1'
#
loop_
_entity.id
_entity.type
_entity.pdbx_description
1 polymer ?
#
loop_
_entity_poly.entity_id
_entity_poly.type
_entity_poly.pdbx_seq_one_letter_code
_entity_poly.pdbx_strand_id
1 'polypeptide(L)'
;MGIKNRRTFLHIIGGGIIAFFIFIWNKLTLNHIEISGEREKTLPFNKNKAISFYDNYIIVNQENKTTVLSSHCTHLGCRIDKQENGRLVCPCHGSEYDLNGSVLKGPAYKNLRIVPSEITDEGKNILIKG
;
A
#
# COMPACT_ATOMS: atom_id res chain seq x y z
N MET A 1 -41.58 41.05 -3.64
CA MET A 1 -40.82 41.34 -4.88
C MET A 1 -40.59 40.00 -5.59
N GLY A 2 -41.55 39.59 -6.44
CA GLY A 2 -41.58 38.26 -7.05
C GLY A 2 -40.62 38.16 -8.24
N ILE A 3 -39.81 37.11 -8.28
CA ILE A 3 -38.83 36.84 -9.34
C ILE A 3 -39.60 36.66 -10.66
N LYS A 4 -39.60 37.68 -11.52
CA LYS A 4 -40.45 37.77 -12.72
C LYS A 4 -39.96 36.97 -13.94
N ASN A 5 -39.00 36.05 -13.80
CA ASN A 5 -38.57 35.26 -14.95
C ASN A 5 -38.16 33.84 -14.57
N ARG A 6 -39.02 32.88 -14.94
CA ARG A 6 -38.77 31.44 -14.78
C ARG A 6 -37.46 31.01 -15.45
N ARG A 7 -37.06 31.67 -16.55
CA ARG A 7 -35.75 31.47 -17.18
C ARG A 7 -34.58 31.85 -16.27
N THR A 8 -34.64 33.03 -15.64
CA THR A 8 -33.58 33.50 -14.73
C THR A 8 -33.49 32.61 -13.49
N PHE A 9 -34.63 32.16 -12.96
CA PHE A 9 -34.67 31.21 -11.85
C PHE A 9 -34.03 29.86 -12.20
N LEU A 10 -34.31 29.31 -13.39
CA LEU A 10 -33.70 28.07 -13.87
C LEU A 10 -32.18 28.20 -14.08
N HIS A 11 -31.69 29.33 -14.56
CA HIS A 11 -30.25 29.56 -14.72
C HIS A 11 -29.51 29.68 -13.38
N ILE A 12 -30.10 30.33 -12.37
CA ILE A 12 -29.48 30.46 -11.04
C ILE A 12 -29.40 29.10 -10.35
N ILE A 13 -30.49 28.31 -10.38
CA ILE A 13 -30.50 26.95 -9.81
C ILE A 13 -29.53 26.04 -10.57
N GLY A 14 -29.56 26.07 -11.92
CA GLY A 14 -28.67 25.27 -12.74
C GLY A 14 -27.19 25.57 -12.49
N GLY A 15 -26.82 26.86 -12.41
CA GLY A 15 -25.46 27.29 -12.09
C GLY A 15 -25.02 26.89 -10.68
N GLY A 16 -25.92 27.01 -9.69
CA GLY A 16 -25.65 26.58 -8.32
C GLY A 16 -25.41 25.07 -8.19
N ILE A 17 -26.21 24.25 -8.86
CA ILE A 17 -26.04 22.79 -8.88
C ILE A 17 -24.73 22.39 -9.55
N ILE A 18 -24.37 23.01 -10.68
CA ILE A 18 -23.10 22.74 -11.37
C ILE A 18 -21.91 23.10 -10.49
N ALA A 19 -21.92 24.28 -9.84
CA ALA A 19 -20.85 24.70 -8.95
C ALA A 19 -20.72 23.78 -7.72
N PHE A 20 -21.85 23.33 -7.16
CA PHE A 20 -21.87 22.37 -6.05
C PHE A 20 -21.32 21.00 -6.46
N PHE A 21 -21.66 20.52 -7.67
CA PHE A 21 -21.10 19.29 -8.21
C PHE A 21 -19.60 19.41 -8.48
N ILE A 22 -19.12 20.52 -9.04
CA ILE A 22 -17.68 20.75 -9.24
C ILE A 22 -16.97 20.81 -7.90
N PHE A 23 -17.55 21.50 -6.89
CA PHE A 23 -16.97 21.59 -5.55
C PHE A 23 -16.92 20.22 -4.85
N ILE A 24 -18.00 19.45 -4.91
CA ILE A 24 -18.05 18.09 -4.36
C ILE A 24 -17.10 17.16 -5.10
N TRP A 25 -17.10 17.21 -6.43
CA TRP A 25 -16.20 16.39 -7.26
C TRP A 25 -14.76 16.70 -6.91
N ASN A 26 -14.37 17.99 -6.90
CA ASN A 26 -13.01 18.41 -6.55
C ASN A 26 -12.64 18.00 -5.12
N LYS A 27 -13.54 18.15 -4.14
CA LYS A 27 -13.31 17.76 -2.74
C LYS A 27 -13.19 16.24 -2.56
N LEU A 28 -14.01 15.46 -3.26
CA LEU A 28 -13.96 14.00 -3.23
C LEU A 28 -12.69 13.49 -3.94
N THR A 29 -12.35 14.01 -5.11
CA THR A 29 -11.18 13.56 -5.87
C THR A 29 -9.86 13.96 -5.20
N LEU A 30 -9.77 15.12 -4.54
CA LEU A 30 -8.55 15.54 -3.85
C LEU A 30 -8.31 14.78 -2.53
N ASN A 31 -9.37 14.39 -1.81
CA ASN A 31 -9.22 13.61 -0.57
C ASN A 31 -8.63 12.21 -0.80
N HIS A 32 -8.80 11.63 -1.99
CA HIS A 32 -8.22 10.32 -2.29
C HIS A 32 -6.70 10.36 -2.47
N ILE A 33 -6.10 11.51 -2.77
CA ILE A 33 -4.67 11.64 -3.06
C ILE A 33 -3.84 11.68 -1.76
N GLU A 34 -4.31 12.38 -0.72
CA GLU A 34 -3.62 12.42 0.60
C GLU A 34 -3.64 11.09 1.37
N ILE A 35 -4.60 10.21 1.05
CA ILE A 35 -4.72 8.90 1.71
C ILE A 35 -3.83 7.85 1.01
N SER A 36 -3.51 8.04 -0.28
CA SER A 36 -2.66 7.15 -1.06
C SER A 36 -1.18 7.53 -1.11
N GLY A 37 -0.81 8.75 -0.69
CA GLY A 37 0.58 9.20 -0.68
C GLY A 37 1.36 8.62 0.49
N GLU A 38 2.19 7.63 0.22
CA GLU A 38 3.55 7.48 0.75
C GLU A 38 3.75 8.00 2.19
N ARG A 39 3.05 7.39 3.16
CA ARG A 39 3.36 7.63 4.57
C ARG A 39 4.60 6.82 4.91
N GLU A 40 5.73 7.50 4.98
CA GLU A 40 6.93 6.96 5.59
C GLU A 40 6.56 6.27 6.91
N LYS A 41 6.91 4.98 7.03
CA LYS A 41 6.60 4.18 8.22
C LYS A 41 7.88 3.65 8.83
N THR A 42 8.09 3.97 10.10
CA THR A 42 9.19 3.42 10.89
C THR A 42 8.73 2.15 11.59
N LEU A 43 9.49 1.07 11.43
CA LEU A 43 9.26 -0.21 12.09
C LEU A 43 10.47 -0.60 12.94
N PRO A 44 10.27 -1.34 14.06
CA PRO A 44 11.37 -1.92 14.80
C PRO A 44 12.22 -2.83 13.89
N PHE A 45 13.54 -2.71 14.00
CA PHE A 45 14.48 -3.50 13.23
C PHE A 45 15.36 -4.33 14.16
N ASN A 46 15.54 -5.61 13.80
CA ASN A 46 16.45 -6.50 14.49
C ASN A 46 17.28 -7.25 13.45
N LYS A 47 18.55 -6.87 13.31
CA LYS A 47 19.49 -7.46 12.35
C LYS A 47 19.71 -8.96 12.58
N ASN A 48 19.62 -9.44 13.81
CA ASN A 48 19.87 -10.84 14.16
C ASN A 48 18.66 -11.76 13.86
N LYS A 49 17.50 -11.18 13.54
CA LYS A 49 16.31 -11.93 13.17
C LYS A 49 16.24 -12.07 11.65
N ALA A 50 16.38 -13.31 11.15
CA ALA A 50 16.41 -13.58 9.71
C ALA A 50 15.16 -13.08 8.97
N ILE A 51 13.96 -13.26 9.54
CA ILE A 51 12.71 -12.80 8.94
C ILE A 51 11.80 -12.17 10.00
N SER A 52 11.28 -10.98 9.71
CA SER A 52 10.28 -10.31 10.55
C SER A 52 9.02 -9.99 9.74
N PHE A 53 7.87 -10.44 10.23
CA PHE A 53 6.57 -10.21 9.60
C PHE A 53 5.85 -9.03 10.26
N TYR A 54 5.35 -8.12 9.44
CA TYR A 54 4.49 -7.01 9.81
C TYR A 54 3.19 -7.07 9.00
N ASP A 55 2.26 -6.12 9.22
CA ASP A 55 0.97 -6.10 8.51
C ASP A 55 1.15 -6.05 7.00
N ASN A 56 1.88 -5.06 6.50
CA ASN A 56 2.06 -4.79 5.07
C ASN A 56 3.44 -5.19 4.53
N TYR A 57 4.36 -5.60 5.41
CA TYR A 57 5.77 -5.75 5.08
C TYR A 57 6.37 -7.02 5.66
N ILE A 58 7.37 -7.56 4.97
CA ILE A 58 8.23 -8.65 5.42
C ILE A 58 9.66 -8.14 5.32
N ILE A 59 10.37 -8.11 6.44
CA ILE A 59 11.80 -7.79 6.47
C ILE A 59 12.56 -9.10 6.41
N VAL A 60 13.43 -9.25 5.41
CA VAL A 60 14.32 -10.39 5.25
C VAL A 60 15.76 -9.91 5.43
N ASN A 61 16.44 -10.45 6.43
CA ASN A 61 17.86 -10.23 6.70
C ASN A 61 18.67 -11.43 6.23
N GLN A 62 19.50 -11.21 5.22
CA GLN A 62 20.55 -12.12 4.75
C GLN A 62 21.92 -11.53 5.10
N GLU A 63 22.97 -12.34 5.09
CA GLU A 63 24.31 -12.00 5.62
C GLU A 63 24.79 -10.58 5.26
N ASN A 64 24.62 -10.16 4.00
CA ASN A 64 25.09 -8.87 3.51
C ASN A 64 23.96 -7.94 3.04
N LYS A 65 22.68 -8.32 3.22
CA LYS A 65 21.56 -7.57 2.65
C LYS A 65 20.28 -7.71 3.47
N THR A 66 19.68 -6.56 3.79
CA THR A 66 18.30 -6.47 4.26
C THR A 66 17.40 -6.08 3.09
N THR A 67 16.30 -6.83 2.89
CA THR A 67 15.29 -6.55 1.87
C THR A 67 13.93 -6.43 2.54
N VAL A 68 13.17 -5.41 2.18
CA VAL A 68 11.77 -5.26 2.60
C VAL A 68 10.87 -5.63 1.43
N LEU A 69 10.01 -6.61 1.65
CA LEU A 69 9.02 -7.09 0.69
C LEU A 69 7.62 -6.69 1.16
N SER A 70 6.70 -6.50 0.23
CA SER A 70 5.27 -6.48 0.56
C SER A 70 4.86 -7.84 1.14
N SER A 71 4.09 -7.83 2.22
CA SER A 71 3.45 -9.05 2.75
C SER A 71 2.25 -9.50 1.91
N HIS A 72 1.77 -8.69 0.96
CA HIS A 72 0.61 -9.00 0.15
C HIS A 72 0.99 -9.94 -0.99
N CYS A 73 0.44 -11.16 -0.96
CA CYS A 73 0.57 -12.12 -2.03
C CYS A 73 0.04 -11.54 -3.35
N THR A 74 0.83 -11.65 -4.41
CA THR A 74 0.50 -11.16 -5.76
C THR A 74 -0.61 -11.93 -6.48
N HIS A 75 -1.13 -13.01 -5.88
CA HIS A 75 -2.31 -13.70 -6.40
C HIS A 75 -3.57 -12.85 -6.17
N LEU A 76 -4.03 -12.73 -4.91
CA LEU A 76 -5.27 -12.04 -4.52
C LEU A 76 -5.11 -11.18 -3.25
N GLY A 77 -3.87 -10.85 -2.87
CA GLY A 77 -3.60 -9.90 -1.79
C GLY A 77 -3.59 -10.47 -0.37
N CYS A 78 -3.73 -11.78 -0.18
CA CYS A 78 -3.60 -12.38 1.15
C CYS A 78 -2.26 -12.03 1.81
N ARG A 79 -2.28 -11.74 3.11
CA ARG A 79 -1.08 -11.49 3.89
C ARG A 79 -0.29 -12.79 4.05
N ILE A 80 0.99 -12.73 3.71
CA ILE A 80 1.98 -13.78 3.95
C ILE A 80 2.60 -13.51 5.31
N ASP A 81 2.53 -14.49 6.21
CA ASP A 81 2.93 -14.34 7.61
C ASP A 81 3.76 -15.51 8.14
N LYS A 82 4.13 -16.43 7.27
CA LYS A 82 4.94 -17.59 7.62
C LYS A 82 6.02 -17.89 6.58
N GLN A 83 7.06 -18.55 7.07
CA GLN A 83 8.12 -19.13 6.28
C GLN A 83 8.13 -20.64 6.52
N GLU A 84 8.26 -21.42 5.45
CA GLU A 84 8.43 -22.88 5.51
C GLU A 84 9.57 -23.28 4.57
N ASN A 85 10.52 -24.08 5.05
CA ASN A 85 11.63 -24.62 4.24
C ASN A 85 12.40 -23.58 3.42
N GLY A 86 12.68 -22.40 3.99
CA GLY A 86 13.38 -21.34 3.27
C GLY A 86 12.50 -20.50 2.32
N ARG A 87 11.18 -20.69 2.33
CA ARG A 87 10.25 -20.03 1.40
C ARG A 87 9.19 -19.24 2.16
N LEU A 88 8.74 -18.13 1.58
CA LEU A 88 7.58 -17.39 2.04
C LEU A 88 6.33 -18.05 1.46
N VAL A 89 5.42 -18.53 2.32
CA VAL A 89 4.27 -19.34 1.89
C VAL A 89 2.97 -18.60 2.18
N CYS A 90 2.21 -18.31 1.12
CA CYS A 90 0.88 -17.71 1.24
C CYS A 90 -0.11 -18.73 1.79
N PRO A 91 -0.77 -18.46 2.94
CA PRO A 91 -1.65 -19.42 3.60
C PRO A 91 -2.97 -19.67 2.87
N CYS A 92 -3.38 -18.77 1.96
CA CYS A 92 -4.68 -18.87 1.30
C CYS A 92 -4.74 -19.95 0.22
N HIS A 93 -3.75 -19.97 -0.69
CA HIS A 93 -3.75 -20.87 -1.85
C HIS A 93 -2.38 -21.52 -2.11
N GLY A 94 -1.44 -21.36 -1.18
CA GLY A 94 -0.14 -22.04 -1.24
C GLY A 94 0.84 -21.50 -2.27
N SER A 95 0.69 -20.25 -2.72
CA SER A 95 1.75 -19.60 -3.51
C SER A 95 3.02 -19.48 -2.68
N GLU A 96 4.16 -19.78 -3.30
CA GLU A 96 5.46 -19.78 -2.64
C GLU A 96 6.37 -18.77 -3.32
N TYR A 97 7.14 -18.06 -2.50
CA TYR A 97 8.17 -17.12 -2.94
C TYR A 97 9.50 -17.44 -2.28
N ASP A 98 10.60 -17.13 -2.96
CA ASP A 98 11.92 -17.14 -2.32
C ASP A 98 12.06 -15.96 -1.36
N LEU A 99 13.18 -15.90 -0.63
CA LEU A 99 13.47 -14.83 0.33
C LEU A 99 13.80 -13.48 -0.32
N ASN A 100 14.01 -13.44 -1.64
CA ASN A 100 14.15 -12.21 -2.43
C ASN A 100 12.79 -11.72 -2.98
N GLY A 101 11.72 -12.49 -2.77
CA GLY A 101 10.37 -12.20 -3.26
C GLY A 101 10.06 -12.78 -4.65
N SER A 102 10.97 -13.54 -5.27
CA SER A 102 10.71 -14.19 -6.56
C SER A 102 9.67 -15.29 -6.41
N VAL A 103 8.72 -15.37 -7.33
CA VAL A 103 7.71 -16.45 -7.31
C VAL A 103 8.36 -17.80 -7.64
N LEU A 104 8.09 -18.80 -6.81
CA LEU A 104 8.56 -20.18 -7.00
C LEU A 104 7.41 -21.11 -7.39
N LYS A 105 6.20 -20.84 -6.89
CA LYS A 105 5.02 -21.69 -7.09
C LYS A 105 3.75 -20.87 -7.11
N GLY A 106 2.88 -21.20 -8.07
CA GLY A 106 1.57 -20.59 -8.24
C GLY A 106 0.56 -20.92 -7.11
N PRO A 107 -0.65 -20.34 -7.16
CA PRO A 107 -1.25 -19.65 -8.32
C PRO A 107 -0.72 -18.23 -8.62
N ALA A 108 0.03 -17.59 -7.73
CA ALA A 108 0.73 -16.35 -8.06
C ALA A 108 1.70 -16.54 -9.24
N TYR A 109 1.80 -15.53 -10.10
CA TYR A 109 2.70 -15.54 -11.28
C TYR A 109 3.60 -14.30 -11.34
N LYS A 110 3.52 -13.41 -10.33
CA LYS A 110 4.33 -12.21 -10.20
C LYS A 110 5.15 -12.25 -8.90
N ASN A 111 6.34 -11.70 -8.92
CA ASN A 111 7.18 -11.52 -7.73
C ASN A 111 6.53 -10.56 -6.73
N LEU A 112 6.85 -10.71 -5.44
CA LEU A 112 6.49 -9.74 -4.41
C LEU A 112 7.14 -8.38 -4.72
N ARG A 113 6.43 -7.29 -4.41
CA ARG A 113 6.97 -5.93 -4.52
C ARG A 113 8.07 -5.75 -3.49
N ILE A 114 9.27 -5.37 -3.93
CA ILE A 114 10.32 -4.84 -3.06
C ILE A 114 9.97 -3.40 -2.72
N VAL A 115 10.01 -3.06 -1.43
CA VAL A 115 9.67 -1.72 -0.94
C VAL A 115 10.96 -1.00 -0.57
N PRO A 116 11.19 0.24 -1.06
CA PRO A 116 12.33 1.04 -0.66
C PRO A 116 12.38 1.24 0.86
N SER A 117 13.55 1.06 1.45
CA SER A 117 13.73 1.14 2.89
C SER A 117 15.14 1.55 3.29
N GLU A 118 15.27 2.14 4.46
CA GLU A 118 16.54 2.61 5.01
C GLU A 118 16.61 2.24 6.50
N ILE A 119 17.73 1.67 6.94
CA ILE A 119 17.95 1.35 8.36
C ILE A 119 18.33 2.64 9.08
N THR A 120 17.62 2.97 10.16
CA THR A 120 17.79 4.21 10.93
C THR A 120 18.09 3.92 12.41
N ASP A 121 18.33 4.97 13.19
CA ASP A 121 18.49 4.90 14.65
C ASP A 121 19.55 3.89 15.10
N GLU A 122 20.73 3.95 14.46
CA GLU A 122 21.88 3.08 14.75
C GLU A 122 21.57 1.58 14.58
N GLY A 123 20.60 1.23 13.72
CA GLY A 123 20.21 -0.16 13.49
C GLY A 123 19.10 -0.67 14.42
N LYS A 124 18.39 0.24 15.09
CA LYS A 124 17.21 -0.11 15.92
C LYS A 124 15.91 -0.09 15.13
N ASN A 125 15.85 0.70 14.05
CA ASN A 125 14.65 0.89 13.27
C ASN A 125 14.92 0.77 11.76
N ILE A 126 13.85 0.58 11.00
CA ILE A 126 13.85 0.65 9.54
C ILE A 126 12.73 1.59 9.09
N LEU A 127 13.11 2.58 8.29
CA LEU A 127 12.21 3.51 7.62
C LEU A 127 11.81 2.90 6.28
N ILE A 128 10.51 2.79 6.03
CA ILE A 128 9.96 2.33 4.76
C ILE A 128 9.40 3.53 3.99
N LYS A 129 9.87 3.72 2.75
CA LYS A 129 9.43 4.76 1.81
C LYS A 129 8.45 4.10 0.81
N GLY A 130 7.19 4.50 0.87
CA GLY A 130 6.02 3.69 0.45
C GLY A 130 5.40 4.03 -0.90
#